data_AF-A0A9D1LL89-F1
#
_entry.id   AF-A0A9D1LL89-F1
#
_cell.length_a   1.000
_cell.length_b   1.000
_cell.length_c   1.000
_cell.angle_alpha   90.00
_cell.angle_beta   90.00
_cell.angle_gamma   90.00
#
_symmetry.space_group_name_H-M   'P 1'
#
loop_
_entity.id
_entity.type
_entity.pdbx_description
1 polymer ?
#
loop_
_entity_poly.entity_id
_entity_poly.type
_entity_poly.pdbx_seq_one_letter_code
_entity_poly.pdbx_strand_id
1 'polypeptide(L)' 'MAQKKYKREVLLRDPRFAKYQRDFLAVVLCKPEYTRAEAVRAVKAFFEKE' A
#
# COMPACT_ATOMS: atom_id res chain seq x y z
N MET A 1 -15.75 -13.92 -1.08
CA MET A 1 -15.96 -12.45 -1.03
C MET A 1 -14.95 -11.78 -1.95
N ALA A 2 -15.40 -11.01 -2.94
CA ALA A 2 -14.51 -10.34 -3.89
C ALA A 2 -13.59 -9.36 -3.15
N GLN A 3 -12.28 -9.59 -3.18
CA GLN A 3 -11.32 -8.61 -2.68
C GLN A 3 -11.36 -7.41 -3.61
N LYS A 4 -12.01 -6.32 -3.17
CA LYS A 4 -12.01 -5.05 -3.88
C LYS A 4 -10.55 -4.61 -4.07
N LYS A 5 -10.12 -4.56 -5.32
CA LYS A 5 -8.86 -3.94 -5.72
C LYS A 5 -9.06 -2.44 -5.73
N TYR A 6 -8.08 -1.72 -5.21
CA TYR A 6 -8.05 -0.27 -5.18
C TYR A 6 -6.86 0.19 -5.99
N LYS A 7 -7.04 1.31 -6.70
CA LYS A 7 -5.90 1.99 -7.31
C LYS A 7 -4.92 2.41 -6.24
N ARG A 8 -3.64 2.34 -6.57
CA ARG A 8 -2.54 2.80 -5.70
C ARG A 8 -2.81 4.18 -5.12
N GLU A 9 -3.24 5.14 -5.93
CA GLU A 9 -3.51 6.51 -5.49
C GLU A 9 -4.55 6.62 -4.38
N VAL A 10 -5.57 5.75 -4.42
CA VAL A 10 -6.60 5.67 -3.37
C VAL A 10 -5.98 5.11 -2.08
N LEU A 11 -5.14 4.09 -2.20
CA LEU A 11 -4.42 3.50 -1.07
C LEU A 11 -3.40 4.47 -0.46
N LEU A 12 -2.70 5.27 -1.27
CA LEU A 12 -1.77 6.32 -0.82
C LEU A 12 -2.44 7.44 -0.03
N ARG A 13 -3.75 7.63 -0.22
CA ARG A 13 -4.57 8.59 0.53
C ARG A 13 -5.31 7.94 1.70
N ASP A 14 -5.19 6.62 1.88
CA ASP A 14 -5.88 5.92 2.95
C ASP A 14 -5.23 6.28 4.31
N PRO A 15 -6.03 6.63 5.33
CA PRO A 15 -5.51 7.06 6.63
C PRO A 15 -4.64 5.99 7.31
N ARG A 16 -4.78 4.71 6.96
CA ARG A 16 -3.92 3.63 7.47
C ARG A 16 -2.46 3.78 7.05
N PHE A 17 -2.22 4.41 5.90
CA PHE A 17 -0.88 4.68 5.40
C PHE A 17 -0.46 6.13 5.62
N ALA A 18 -1.27 6.97 6.27
CA ALA A 18 -0.95 8.38 6.53
C ALA A 18 0.30 8.57 7.41
N LYS A 19 0.68 7.54 8.19
CA LYS A 19 1.92 7.52 8.96
C LYS A 19 3.19 7.30 8.12
N TYR A 20 3.04 6.91 6.86
CA TYR A 20 4.15 6.68 5.94
C TYR A 20 4.19 7.79 4.89
N GLN A 21 5.39 8.14 4.45
CA GLN A 21 5.57 9.15 3.40
C GLN A 21 5.02 8.62 2.06
N ARG A 22 4.32 9.48 1.32
CA ARG A 22 3.67 9.11 0.04
C ARG A 22 4.66 8.59 -0.99
N ASP A 23 5.83 9.20 -1.10
CA ASP A 23 6.91 8.75 -1.98
C ASP A 23 7.36 7.33 -1.63
N PHE A 24 7.52 7.04 -0.35
CA PHE A 24 7.92 5.72 0.11
C PHE A 24 6.85 4.68 -0.21
N LEU A 25 5.59 4.97 0.07
CA LEU A 25 4.48 4.09 -0.30
C LEU A 25 4.39 3.91 -1.83
N ALA A 26 4.72 4.92 -2.63
CA ALA A 26 4.73 4.81 -4.09
C ALA A 26 5.83 3.89 -4.60
N VAL A 27 6.98 3.85 -3.91
CA VAL A 27 8.09 2.91 -4.17
C VAL A 27 7.74 1.49 -3.72
N VAL A 28 7.14 1.33 -2.54
CA VAL A 28 6.76 0.01 -2.03
C VAL A 28 5.59 -0.58 -2.83
N LEU A 29 4.63 0.25 -3.21
CA LEU A 29 3.48 -0.12 -4.03
C LEU A 29 3.77 0.18 -5.52
N CYS A 30 4.72 -0.53 -6.11
CA CYS A 30 5.08 -0.38 -7.53
C CYS A 30 3.93 -0.70 -8.51
N LYS A 31 2.98 -1.55 -8.14
CA LYS A 31 1.84 -1.90 -9.02
C LYS A 31 0.77 -0.80 -9.05
N PRO A 32 0.04 -0.64 -10.17
CA PRO A 32 -1.02 0.36 -10.28
C PRO A 32 -2.25 0.04 -9.40
N GLU A 33 -2.46 -1.23 -9.09
CA GLU A 33 -3.62 -1.71 -8.32
C GLU A 33 -3.19 -2.72 -7.27
N TYR A 34 -3.77 -2.59 -6.08
CA TYR A 34 -3.56 -3.51 -4.98
C TYR A 34 -4.86 -3.75 -4.24
N THR A 35 -4.98 -4.93 -3.63
CA THR A 35 -5.97 -5.13 -2.57
C THR A 35 -5.48 -4.43 -1.30
N ARG A 36 -6.40 -3.99 -0.44
CA ARG A 36 -6.02 -3.41 0.87
C ARG A 36 -5.11 -4.35 1.67
N ALA A 37 -5.36 -5.66 1.61
CA ALA A 37 -4.56 -6.65 2.30
C ALA A 37 -3.15 -6.79 1.69
N GLU A 38 -3.02 -6.85 0.36
CA GLU A 38 -1.71 -6.87 -0.29
C GLU A 38 -0.91 -5.61 0.01
N ALA A 39 -1.53 -4.43 -0.05
CA ALA A 39 -0.81 -3.18 0.20
C ALA A 39 -0.23 -3.14 1.62
N VAL A 40 -1.02 -3.53 2.63
CA VAL A 40 -0.53 -3.62 4.02
C VAL A 40 0.59 -4.64 4.15
N ARG A 41 0.48 -5.82 3.51
CA ARG A 41 1.54 -6.83 3.54
C ARG A 41 2.81 -6.35 2.85
N ALA A 42 2.71 -5.69 1.70
CA ALA A 42 3.85 -5.16 0.97
C ALA A 42 4.59 -4.10 1.78
N VAL A 43 3.85 -3.14 2.38
CA VAL A 43 4.40 -2.12 3.25
C VAL A 43 5.07 -2.75 4.48
N LYS A 44 4.39 -3.68 5.16
CA LYS A 44 4.95 -4.37 6.33
C LYS A 44 6.20 -5.17 5.97
N ALA A 45 6.17 -5.94 4.87
CA ALA A 45 7.30 -6.75 4.42
C ALA A 45 8.51 -5.90 3.98
N PHE A 46 8.28 -4.67 3.50
CA PHE A 46 9.36 -3.75 3.17
C PHE A 46 10.06 -3.22 4.43
N PHE A 47 9.28 -2.78 5.43
CA PHE A 47 9.80 -2.25 6.69
C PHE A 47 10.33 -3.32 7.65
N GLU A 48 9.89 -4.58 7.54
CA GLU A 48 10.36 -5.69 8.39
C GLU A 48 11.64 -6.34 7.86
N LYS A 49 12.09 -5.94 6.65
CA LYS A 49 13.32 -6.43 6.02
C LYS A 49 14.58 -5.62 6.36
N GLU A 50 14.41 -4.55 7.14
CA GLU A 50 15.48 -3.66 7.62
C GLU A 50 15.64 -3.83 9.13
#